data_AF-A0A645E4P3-F1
#
_entry.id   AF-A0A645E4P3-F1
#
_cell.length_a   1.000
_cell.length_b   1.000
_cell.length_c   1.000
_cell.angle_alpha   90.00
_cell.angle_beta   90.00
_cell.angle_gamma   90.00
#
_symmetry.space_group_name_H-M   'P 1'
#
loop_
_entity.id
_entity.type
_entity.pdbx_description
1 polymer ?
#
loop_
_entity_poly.entity_id
_entity_poly.type
_entity_poly.pdbx_seq_one_letter_code
_entity_poly.pdbx_strand_id
1 'polypeptide(L)'
;MKAKAIEDYARRIHELIIIEKVPKDRKRYGSVPVRPDAAEMIGVTLIGCDVGENGSYMGKLSAIGMEICKNHGLPIVFAVIDEVMAGVVCRLIEVAKKEGLIFEDSTIGITGRAGITGNKPKLVLGCLEKMNLAPKIDDRVVFVDDGLARGAAVMARCMNSLGTPQNPLGGRHGGKCILAQRIKMQEK
;
A
#
# COMPACT_ATOMS: atom_id res chain seq x y z
N MET A 1 -1.74 -9.18 28.85
CA MET A 1 -3.18 -8.88 28.69
C MET A 1 -3.46 -7.90 27.54
N LYS A 2 -2.82 -6.73 27.47
CA LYS A 2 -3.14 -5.71 26.43
C LYS A 2 -2.81 -6.15 24.99
N ALA A 3 -1.70 -6.86 24.75
CA ALA A 3 -1.33 -7.34 23.40
C ALA A 3 -2.38 -8.29 22.80
N LYS A 4 -2.81 -9.30 23.56
CA LYS A 4 -3.84 -10.25 23.13
C LYS A 4 -5.17 -9.56 22.76
N ALA A 5 -5.58 -8.55 23.54
CA ALA A 5 -6.77 -7.78 23.23
C ALA A 5 -6.62 -7.03 21.88
N ILE A 6 -5.47 -6.41 21.64
CA ILE A 6 -5.19 -5.71 20.37
C ILE A 6 -5.29 -6.68 19.18
N GLU A 7 -4.65 -7.85 19.28
CA GLU A 7 -4.69 -8.89 18.25
C GLU A 7 -6.12 -9.39 17.99
N ASP A 8 -6.90 -9.63 19.05
CA ASP A 8 -8.29 -10.09 18.94
C ASP A 8 -9.19 -9.05 18.26
N TYR A 9 -9.06 -7.77 18.60
CA TYR A 9 -9.80 -6.71 17.92
C TYR A 9 -9.36 -6.53 16.47
N ALA A 10 -8.05 -6.57 16.20
CA ALA A 10 -7.52 -6.45 14.84
C ALA A 10 -8.04 -7.59 13.94
N ARG A 11 -8.08 -8.82 14.46
CA ARG A 11 -8.66 -9.98 13.77
C ARG A 11 -10.14 -9.78 13.45
N ARG A 12 -10.95 -9.39 14.44
CA ARG A 12 -12.39 -9.08 14.25
C ARG A 12 -12.62 -7.99 13.19
N ILE A 13 -11.77 -6.96 13.17
CA ILE A 13 -11.84 -5.88 12.18
C ILE A 13 -11.47 -6.41 10.78
N HIS A 14 -10.43 -7.23 10.67
CA HIS A 14 -10.02 -7.81 9.39
C HIS A 14 -11.06 -8.73 8.76
N GLU A 15 -11.89 -9.41 9.56
CA GLU A 15 -13.04 -10.20 9.09
C GLU A 15 -14.10 -9.33 8.38
N LEU A 16 -14.15 -8.03 8.68
CA LEU A 16 -15.06 -7.07 8.03
C LEU A 16 -14.45 -6.41 6.78
N ILE A 17 -13.11 -6.43 6.65
CA ILE A 17 -12.37 -5.79 5.58
C ILE A 17 -12.17 -6.76 4.42
N ILE A 18 -12.57 -6.35 3.23
CA ILE A 18 -12.42 -7.08 1.96
C ILE A 18 -11.30 -6.42 1.17
N ILE A 19 -10.26 -7.19 0.86
CA ILE A 19 -9.14 -6.78 0.02
C ILE A 19 -8.98 -7.83 -1.07
N GLU A 20 -9.21 -7.42 -2.32
CA GLU A 20 -9.21 -8.28 -3.48
C GLU A 20 -9.00 -7.48 -4.77
N LYS A 21 -8.80 -8.20 -5.88
CA LYS A 21 -8.94 -7.61 -7.20
C LYS A 21 -10.39 -7.16 -7.37
N VAL A 22 -10.61 -5.90 -7.74
CA VAL A 22 -11.95 -5.34 -7.87
C VAL A 22 -12.74 -6.15 -8.93
N PRO A 23 -13.91 -6.72 -8.57
CA PRO A 23 -14.71 -7.49 -9.52
C PRO A 23 -15.19 -6.65 -10.71
N LYS A 24 -15.30 -7.28 -11.89
CA LYS A 24 -15.55 -6.59 -13.18
C LYS A 24 -16.87 -5.84 -13.24
N ASP A 25 -17.88 -6.34 -12.54
CA ASP A 25 -19.24 -5.82 -12.49
C ASP A 25 -19.40 -4.64 -11.52
N ARG A 26 -18.37 -4.32 -10.71
CA ARG A 26 -18.41 -3.21 -9.77
C ARG A 26 -18.32 -1.87 -10.49
N LYS A 27 -19.24 -0.96 -10.15
CA LYS A 27 -19.20 0.47 -10.53
C LYS A 27 -18.68 1.36 -9.41
N ARG A 28 -18.65 0.83 -8.19
CA ARG A 28 -18.11 1.46 -6.98
C ARG A 28 -17.42 0.40 -6.14
N TYR A 29 -16.42 0.83 -5.39
CA TYR A 29 -15.74 0.01 -4.39
C TYR A 29 -15.51 0.92 -3.18
N GLY A 30 -16.16 0.62 -2.05
CA GLY A 30 -16.32 1.59 -0.97
C GLY A 30 -17.06 2.86 -1.44
N SER A 31 -16.48 4.02 -1.13
CA SER A 31 -17.03 5.32 -1.58
C SER A 31 -16.55 5.73 -2.98
N VAL A 32 -15.62 4.99 -3.59
CA VAL A 32 -14.91 5.40 -4.80
C VAL A 32 -15.60 4.83 -6.04
N PRO A 33 -15.95 5.66 -7.05
CA PRO A 33 -16.39 5.15 -8.35
C PRO A 33 -15.22 4.47 -9.07
N VAL A 34 -15.48 3.30 -9.65
CA VAL A 34 -14.46 2.49 -10.35
C VAL A 34 -14.97 2.06 -11.71
N ARG A 35 -14.03 1.85 -12.64
CA ARG A 35 -14.27 1.31 -13.99
C ARG A 35 -13.33 0.11 -14.24
N PRO A 36 -13.61 -1.06 -13.64
CA PRO A 36 -12.76 -2.24 -13.79
C PRO A 36 -12.67 -2.72 -15.23
N ASP A 37 -13.75 -2.55 -16.00
CA ASP A 37 -13.83 -2.77 -17.44
C ASP A 37 -12.76 -1.97 -18.21
N ALA A 38 -12.70 -0.65 -17.97
CA ALA A 38 -11.76 0.22 -18.64
C ALA A 38 -10.32 -0.06 -18.19
N ALA A 39 -10.11 -0.38 -16.91
CA ALA A 39 -8.80 -0.73 -16.38
C ALA A 39 -8.25 -2.00 -17.04
N GLU A 40 -9.08 -3.04 -17.19
CA GLU A 40 -8.69 -4.28 -17.86
C GLU A 40 -8.31 -4.06 -19.33
N MET A 41 -9.05 -3.21 -20.05
CA MET A 41 -8.74 -2.88 -21.46
C MET A 41 -7.34 -2.27 -21.66
N ILE A 42 -6.80 -1.60 -20.65
CA ILE A 42 -5.46 -0.98 -20.70
C ILE A 42 -4.41 -1.78 -19.90
N GLY A 43 -4.73 -3.01 -19.48
CA GLY A 43 -3.81 -3.87 -18.74
C GLY A 43 -3.54 -3.39 -17.30
N VAL A 44 -4.45 -2.64 -16.69
CA VAL A 44 -4.37 -2.16 -15.31
C VAL A 44 -5.18 -3.06 -14.39
N THR A 45 -4.51 -3.63 -13.38
CA THR A 45 -5.17 -4.38 -12.30
C THR A 45 -5.62 -3.42 -11.21
N LEU A 46 -6.93 -3.38 -10.94
CA LEU A 46 -7.48 -2.67 -9.78
C LEU A 46 -7.52 -3.59 -8.56
N ILE A 47 -6.85 -3.19 -7.48
CA ILE A 47 -6.92 -3.84 -6.18
C ILE A 47 -7.63 -2.89 -5.23
N GLY A 48 -8.72 -3.36 -4.62
CA GLY A 48 -9.57 -2.57 -3.76
C GLY A 48 -9.44 -2.95 -2.28
N CYS A 49 -9.77 -2.01 -1.40
CA CYS A 49 -10.04 -2.24 0.02
C CYS A 49 -11.43 -1.67 0.36
N ASP A 50 -12.35 -2.52 0.82
CA ASP A 50 -13.73 -2.15 1.20
C ASP A 50 -14.10 -2.81 2.52
N VAL A 51 -15.21 -2.36 3.10
CA VAL A 51 -15.76 -2.90 4.35
C VAL A 51 -17.21 -3.32 4.10
N GLY A 52 -17.41 -4.62 3.86
CA GLY A 52 -18.66 -5.14 3.32
C GLY A 52 -18.82 -4.76 1.85
N GLU A 53 -19.99 -4.25 1.47
CA GLU A 53 -20.29 -3.80 0.11
C GLU A 53 -20.52 -2.29 0.09
N ASN A 54 -19.60 -1.55 -0.53
CA ASN A 54 -19.59 -0.09 -0.57
C ASN A 54 -19.69 0.54 0.84
N GLY A 55 -18.95 -0.02 1.80
CA GLY A 55 -18.96 0.43 3.18
C GLY A 55 -20.18 0.02 4.00
N SER A 56 -20.99 -0.96 3.55
CA SER A 56 -22.18 -1.40 4.28
C SER A 56 -21.91 -1.86 5.72
N TYR A 57 -20.67 -2.25 6.04
CA TYR A 57 -20.25 -2.65 7.39
C TYR A 57 -19.53 -1.56 8.19
N MET A 58 -19.49 -0.32 7.70
CA MET A 58 -18.89 0.80 8.44
C MET A 58 -19.49 0.98 9.84
N GLY A 59 -20.80 0.79 10.02
CA GLY A 59 -21.44 0.84 11.33
C GLY A 59 -20.91 -0.22 12.31
N LYS A 60 -20.57 -1.42 11.81
CA LYS A 60 -19.97 -2.50 12.64
C LYS A 60 -18.56 -2.12 13.07
N LEU A 61 -17.76 -1.53 12.17
CA LEU A 61 -16.43 -1.01 12.53
C LEU A 61 -16.52 0.09 13.59
N SER A 62 -17.45 1.04 13.45
CA SER A 62 -17.67 2.10 14.44
C SER A 62 -18.07 1.54 15.80
N ALA A 63 -18.90 0.49 15.83
CA ALA A 63 -19.27 -0.19 17.07
C ALA A 63 -18.06 -0.83 17.76
N ILE A 64 -17.18 -1.51 17.01
CA ILE A 64 -15.93 -2.07 17.55
C ILE A 64 -15.03 -0.96 18.10
N GLY A 65 -14.87 0.15 17.37
CA GLY A 65 -14.08 1.30 17.84
C GLY A 65 -14.62 1.88 19.16
N MET A 66 -15.94 1.99 19.28
CA MET A 66 -16.60 2.44 20.51
C MET A 66 -16.42 1.45 21.67
N GLU A 67 -16.51 0.15 21.41
CA GLU A 67 -16.25 -0.93 22.38
C GLU A 67 -14.83 -0.82 22.94
N ILE A 68 -13.81 -0.71 22.08
CA ILE A 68 -12.41 -0.55 22.49
C ILE A 68 -12.24 0.72 23.33
N CYS A 69 -12.81 1.84 22.87
CA CYS A 69 -12.69 3.12 23.56
C CYS A 69 -13.30 3.08 24.97
N LYS A 70 -14.45 2.44 25.15
CA LYS A 70 -15.12 2.30 26.46
C LYS A 70 -14.38 1.36 27.40
N ASN A 71 -13.89 0.23 26.90
CA ASN A 71 -13.31 -0.83 27.73
C ASN A 71 -11.81 -0.62 28.02
N HIS A 72 -11.09 0.06 27.13
CA HIS A 72 -9.62 0.12 27.17
C HIS A 72 -9.03 1.53 26.93
N GLY A 73 -9.85 2.49 26.50
CA GLY A 73 -9.43 3.87 26.24
C GLY A 73 -8.74 4.09 24.89
N LEU A 74 -8.50 5.37 24.56
CA LEU A 74 -7.92 5.81 23.28
C LEU A 74 -6.54 5.22 22.95
N PRO A 75 -5.60 5.04 23.89
CA PRO A 75 -4.29 4.47 23.55
C PRO A 75 -4.39 3.07 22.90
N ILE A 76 -5.36 2.26 23.33
CA ILE A 76 -5.57 0.92 22.74
C ILE A 76 -6.26 1.03 21.39
N VAL A 77 -7.14 2.01 21.17
CA VAL A 77 -7.71 2.28 19.84
C VAL A 77 -6.60 2.55 18.83
N PHE A 78 -5.62 3.42 19.17
CA PHE A 78 -4.51 3.71 18.27
C PHE A 78 -3.63 2.49 17.99
N ALA A 79 -3.34 1.68 19.00
CA ALA A 79 -2.57 0.44 18.81
C ALA A 79 -3.30 -0.56 17.89
N VAL A 80 -4.62 -0.69 18.02
CA VAL A 80 -5.44 -1.52 17.12
C VAL A 80 -5.43 -0.97 15.70
N ILE A 81 -5.49 0.35 15.52
CA ILE A 81 -5.38 0.98 14.18
C ILE A 81 -4.01 0.69 13.56
N ASP A 82 -2.93 0.67 14.35
CA ASP A 82 -1.60 0.32 13.86
C ASP A 82 -1.55 -1.12 13.33
N GLU A 83 -2.05 -2.10 14.10
CA GLU A 83 -2.10 -3.51 13.69
C GLU A 83 -2.99 -3.74 12.47
N VAL A 84 -4.21 -3.17 12.46
CA VAL A 84 -5.15 -3.33 11.34
C VAL A 84 -4.55 -2.76 10.05
N MET A 85 -4.00 -1.56 10.11
CA MET A 85 -3.48 -0.92 8.90
C MET A 85 -2.22 -1.61 8.38
N ALA A 86 -1.36 -2.13 9.26
CA ALA A 86 -0.24 -2.98 8.84
C ALA A 86 -0.74 -4.25 8.13
N GLY A 87 -1.76 -4.92 8.68
CA GLY A 87 -2.39 -6.08 8.05
C GLY A 87 -3.06 -5.76 6.71
N VAL A 88 -3.67 -4.58 6.57
CA VAL A 88 -4.23 -4.09 5.28
C VAL A 88 -3.13 -3.97 4.24
N VAL A 89 -1.99 -3.35 4.58
CA VAL A 89 -0.84 -3.22 3.67
C VAL A 89 -0.34 -4.60 3.23
N CYS A 90 -0.17 -5.54 4.15
CA CYS A 90 0.26 -6.89 3.81
C CYS A 90 -0.70 -7.61 2.87
N ARG A 91 -2.01 -7.54 3.15
CA ARG A 91 -3.04 -8.16 2.31
C ARG A 91 -3.09 -7.54 0.91
N LEU A 92 -2.90 -6.22 0.79
CA LEU A 92 -2.78 -5.56 -0.52
C LEU A 92 -1.59 -6.11 -1.32
N ILE A 93 -0.45 -6.28 -0.66
CA ILE A 93 0.78 -6.83 -1.26
C ILE A 93 0.59 -8.31 -1.63
N GLU A 94 -0.12 -9.10 -0.82
CA GLU A 94 -0.47 -10.48 -1.16
C GLU A 94 -1.32 -10.58 -2.42
N VAL A 95 -2.35 -9.72 -2.56
CA VAL A 95 -3.16 -9.68 -3.79
C VAL A 95 -2.29 -9.27 -4.98
N ALA A 96 -1.45 -8.23 -4.83
CA ALA A 96 -0.55 -7.81 -5.89
C ALA A 96 0.44 -8.92 -6.31
N LYS A 97 0.95 -9.70 -5.36
CA LYS A 97 1.80 -10.88 -5.64
C LYS A 97 1.03 -11.96 -6.40
N LYS A 98 -0.22 -12.27 -5.99
CA LYS A 98 -1.08 -13.26 -6.66
C LYS A 98 -1.42 -12.85 -8.09
N GLU A 99 -1.57 -11.55 -8.34
CA GLU A 99 -1.81 -10.99 -9.68
C GLU A 99 -0.51 -10.81 -10.50
N GLY A 100 0.63 -11.28 -10.02
CA GLY A 100 1.90 -11.21 -10.76
C GLY A 100 2.49 -9.81 -10.89
N LEU A 101 2.13 -8.88 -10.00
CA LEU A 101 2.59 -7.49 -10.00
C LEU A 101 3.85 -7.27 -9.14
N ILE A 102 4.27 -8.28 -8.38
CA ILE A 102 5.44 -8.23 -7.52
C ILE A 102 6.45 -9.27 -8.00
N PHE A 103 7.62 -8.77 -8.38
CA PHE A 103 8.76 -9.56 -8.84
C PHE A 103 9.85 -9.61 -7.76
N GLU A 104 10.78 -10.56 -7.87
CA GLU A 104 11.89 -10.75 -6.92
C GLU A 104 12.77 -9.50 -6.76
N ASP A 105 12.88 -8.67 -7.80
CA ASP A 105 13.65 -7.44 -7.79
C ASP A 105 12.81 -6.17 -7.57
N SER A 106 11.54 -6.32 -7.17
CA SER A 106 10.66 -5.19 -6.88
C SER A 106 11.09 -4.44 -5.61
N THR A 107 10.84 -3.13 -5.60
CA THR A 107 10.95 -2.27 -4.43
C THR A 107 9.55 -1.77 -4.09
N ILE A 108 9.17 -1.85 -2.81
CA ILE A 108 7.84 -1.48 -2.33
C ILE A 108 7.93 -0.10 -1.68
N GLY A 109 7.28 0.88 -2.30
CA GLY A 109 7.09 2.21 -1.72
C GLY A 109 5.77 2.27 -0.96
N ILE A 110 5.83 2.64 0.33
CA ILE A 110 4.63 2.84 1.16
C ILE A 110 4.54 4.33 1.47
N THR A 111 3.39 4.94 1.16
CA THR A 111 3.16 6.37 1.36
C THR A 111 1.79 6.66 1.95
N GLY A 112 1.63 7.88 2.46
CA GLY A 112 0.42 8.34 3.13
C GLY A 112 0.37 7.93 4.59
N ARG A 113 -0.22 8.81 5.41
CA ARG A 113 -0.30 8.64 6.88
C ARG A 113 -0.89 7.30 7.31
N ALA A 114 -1.79 6.74 6.50
CA ALA A 114 -2.42 5.46 6.74
C ALA A 114 -1.41 4.29 6.85
N GLY A 115 -0.27 4.35 6.15
CA GLY A 115 0.74 3.29 6.15
C GLY A 115 2.05 3.64 6.89
N ILE A 116 2.34 4.91 7.15
CA ILE A 116 3.69 5.34 7.60
C ILE A 116 3.75 5.88 9.05
N THR A 117 2.63 6.16 9.70
CA THR A 117 2.63 6.75 11.05
C THR A 117 2.48 5.70 12.16
N GLY A 118 2.78 6.08 13.39
CA GLY A 118 2.68 5.18 14.54
C GLY A 118 3.69 4.04 14.45
N ASN A 119 3.30 2.86 14.93
CA ASN A 119 4.13 1.66 14.88
C ASN A 119 3.99 0.87 13.56
N LYS A 120 3.19 1.37 12.60
CA LYS A 120 2.89 0.67 11.34
C LYS A 120 4.13 0.28 10.54
N PRO A 121 5.17 1.14 10.36
CA PRO A 121 6.34 0.75 9.57
C PRO A 121 7.02 -0.51 10.10
N LYS A 122 7.17 -0.61 11.43
CA LYS A 122 7.78 -1.78 12.09
C LYS A 122 6.92 -3.04 11.90
N LEU A 123 5.60 -2.92 12.05
CA LEU A 123 4.66 -4.03 11.88
C LEU A 123 4.63 -4.52 10.41
N VAL A 124 4.63 -3.59 9.47
CA VAL A 124 4.67 -3.91 8.04
C VAL A 124 5.97 -4.62 7.69
N LEU A 125 7.14 -4.13 8.12
CA LEU A 125 8.42 -4.81 7.87
C LEU A 125 8.40 -6.24 8.38
N GLY A 126 8.01 -6.47 9.64
CA GLY A 126 7.95 -7.83 10.20
C GLY A 126 6.93 -8.75 9.52
N CYS A 127 5.90 -8.18 8.89
CA CYS A 127 4.95 -8.94 8.07
C CYS A 127 5.55 -9.31 6.70
N LEU A 128 6.23 -8.36 6.04
CA LEU A 128 6.85 -8.57 4.74
C LEU A 128 8.05 -9.53 4.79
N GLU A 129 8.78 -9.56 5.91
CA GLU A 129 9.80 -10.57 6.18
C GLU A 129 9.20 -11.98 6.16
N LYS A 130 8.05 -12.19 6.84
CA LYS A 130 7.35 -13.48 6.87
C LYS A 130 6.83 -13.90 5.49
N MET A 131 6.52 -12.94 4.62
CA MET A 131 6.10 -13.21 3.24
C MET A 131 7.25 -13.60 2.30
N ASN A 132 8.51 -13.53 2.79
CA ASN A 132 9.73 -13.84 2.05
C ASN A 132 9.79 -13.15 0.69
N LEU A 133 9.46 -11.85 0.65
CA LEU A 133 9.44 -11.06 -0.58
C LEU A 133 10.84 -10.76 -1.12
N ALA A 134 11.82 -10.67 -0.24
CA ALA A 134 13.22 -10.47 -0.57
C ALA A 134 14.11 -11.03 0.55
N PRO A 135 15.37 -11.40 0.26
CA PRO A 135 16.32 -11.85 1.29
C PRO A 135 16.52 -10.85 2.42
N LYS A 136 16.45 -9.55 2.11
CA LYS A 136 16.55 -8.45 3.07
C LYS A 136 15.51 -7.40 2.73
N ILE A 137 14.42 -7.37 3.50
CA ILE A 137 13.27 -6.52 3.19
C ILE A 137 13.58 -5.03 3.38
N ASP A 138 14.45 -4.71 4.34
CA ASP A 138 14.84 -3.33 4.67
C ASP A 138 15.48 -2.60 3.48
N ASP A 139 16.16 -3.34 2.60
CA ASP A 139 16.77 -2.76 1.40
C ASP A 139 15.76 -2.60 0.25
N ARG A 140 14.54 -3.15 0.40
CA ARG A 140 13.51 -3.21 -0.63
C ARG A 140 12.24 -2.45 -0.29
N VAL A 141 12.13 -1.89 0.91
CA VAL A 141 10.95 -1.12 1.34
C VAL A 141 11.35 0.32 1.66
N VAL A 142 10.56 1.27 1.17
CA VAL A 142 10.77 2.69 1.48
C VAL A 142 9.46 3.29 1.98
N PHE A 143 9.50 3.88 3.17
CA PHE A 143 8.38 4.66 3.71
C PHE A 143 8.58 6.14 3.34
N VAL A 144 7.60 6.74 2.70
CA VAL A 144 7.68 8.11 2.17
C VAL A 144 6.47 8.92 2.61
N ASP A 145 6.70 10.12 3.12
CA ASP A 145 5.68 11.10 3.50
C ASP A 145 4.74 11.44 2.33
N ASP A 146 5.30 11.91 1.22
CA ASP A 146 4.58 12.45 0.06
C ASP A 146 5.08 11.80 -1.24
N GLY A 147 4.91 10.49 -1.36
CA GLY A 147 5.40 9.71 -2.50
C GLY A 147 4.86 10.20 -3.84
N LEU A 148 3.58 10.60 -3.90
CA LEU A 148 2.95 11.11 -5.12
C LEU A 148 3.53 12.47 -5.54
N ALA A 149 3.65 13.43 -4.61
CA ALA A 149 4.17 14.76 -4.93
C ALA A 149 5.66 14.69 -5.32
N ARG A 150 6.45 13.90 -4.59
CA ARG A 150 7.86 13.65 -4.92
C ARG A 150 8.00 12.95 -6.28
N GLY A 151 7.16 11.95 -6.55
CA GLY A 151 7.14 11.25 -7.83
C GLY A 151 6.81 12.17 -9.01
N ALA A 152 5.79 13.03 -8.86
CA ALA A 152 5.43 14.03 -9.85
C ALA A 152 6.57 15.03 -10.11
N ALA A 153 7.21 15.53 -9.05
CA ALA A 153 8.35 16.45 -9.17
C ALA A 153 9.55 15.80 -9.87
N VAL A 154 9.87 14.55 -9.52
CA VAL A 154 10.93 13.77 -10.20
C VAL A 154 10.60 13.59 -11.67
N MET A 155 9.37 13.23 -12.01
CA MET A 155 8.96 13.04 -13.41
C MET A 155 9.00 14.35 -14.19
N ALA A 156 8.53 15.46 -13.62
CA ALA A 156 8.64 16.78 -14.24
C ALA A 156 10.10 17.14 -14.56
N ARG A 157 11.03 16.90 -13.63
CA ARG A 157 12.46 17.11 -13.87
C ARG A 157 13.03 16.19 -14.95
N CYS A 158 12.64 14.92 -14.96
CA CYS A 158 13.03 13.96 -15.99
C CYS A 158 12.49 14.34 -17.38
N MET A 159 11.29 14.89 -17.48
CA MET A 159 10.71 15.39 -18.74
C MET A 159 11.43 16.64 -19.27
N ASN A 160 12.01 17.45 -18.37
CA ASN A 160 12.77 18.66 -18.74
C ASN A 160 14.29 18.43 -18.78
N SER A 161 14.74 17.17 -18.81
CA SER A 161 16.16 16.80 -18.89
C SER A 161 17.04 17.40 -17.77
N LEU A 162 16.46 17.61 -16.59
CA LEU A 162 17.16 18.21 -15.44
C LEU A 162 17.92 17.18 -14.57
N GLY A 163 18.08 15.95 -15.06
CA GLY A 163 18.83 14.88 -14.40
C GLY A 163 20.16 14.62 -15.11
N THR A 164 21.20 14.24 -14.37
CA THR A 164 22.51 13.89 -14.94
C THR A 164 22.95 12.50 -14.48
N PRO A 165 23.92 11.85 -15.14
CA PRO A 165 24.51 10.61 -14.66
C PRO A 165 25.12 10.73 -13.25
N GLN A 166 25.64 11.91 -12.91
CA GLN A 166 26.20 12.21 -11.58
C GLN A 166 25.10 12.47 -10.54
N ASN A 167 23.96 13.02 -10.96
CA ASN A 167 22.77 13.27 -10.13
C ASN A 167 21.55 12.56 -10.74
N PRO A 168 21.47 11.22 -10.64
CA PRO A 168 20.40 10.43 -11.26
C PRO A 168 19.04 10.79 -10.65
N LEU A 169 18.04 11.05 -11.50
CA LEU A 169 16.67 11.35 -11.05
C LEU A 169 15.71 10.18 -11.19
N GLY A 170 15.99 9.24 -12.09
CA GLY A 170 15.18 8.04 -12.28
C GLY A 170 16.06 6.85 -12.67
N GLY A 171 15.69 5.66 -12.21
CA GLY A 171 16.49 4.46 -12.42
C GLY A 171 15.85 3.22 -11.78
N ARG A 172 16.49 2.08 -11.99
CA ARG A 172 16.21 0.86 -11.21
C ARG A 172 16.89 0.97 -9.84
N HIS A 173 16.36 0.30 -8.83
CA HIS A 173 17.07 0.10 -7.56
C HIS A 173 18.51 -0.41 -7.81
N GLY A 174 19.49 0.25 -7.20
CA GLY A 174 20.92 -0.02 -7.39
C GLY A 174 21.48 0.30 -8.79
N GLY A 175 20.68 0.89 -9.68
CA GLY A 175 21.03 1.18 -11.07
C GLY A 175 21.47 2.63 -11.32
N LYS A 176 21.96 2.88 -12.54
CA LYS A 176 22.28 4.23 -13.04
C LYS A 176 21.03 4.96 -13.53
N CYS A 177 21.17 6.26 -13.82
CA CYS A 177 20.13 7.07 -14.44
C CYS A 177 19.65 6.46 -15.78
N ILE A 178 18.33 6.41 -16.00
CA ILE A 178 17.74 5.92 -17.27
C ILE A 178 17.78 6.93 -18.42
N LEU A 179 18.23 8.18 -18.17
CA LEU A 179 18.22 9.25 -19.16
C LEU A 179 18.95 8.87 -20.46
N ALA A 180 20.15 8.31 -20.34
CA ALA A 180 20.93 7.89 -21.52
C ALA A 180 20.22 6.78 -22.33
N GLN A 181 19.48 5.90 -21.67
CA GLN A 181 18.70 4.85 -22.33
C GLN A 181 17.48 5.45 -23.05
N ARG A 182 16.83 6.45 -22.43
CA ARG A 182 15.69 7.16 -23.01
C ARG A 182 16.09 7.96 -24.25
N ILE A 183 17.21 8.70 -24.20
CA ILE A 183 17.73 9.47 -25.35
C ILE A 183 17.96 8.52 -26.54
N LYS A 184 18.65 7.39 -26.32
CA LYS A 184 18.89 6.38 -27.36
C LYS A 184 17.62 5.78 -27.98
N MET A 185 16.53 5.71 -27.21
CA MET A 185 15.23 5.25 -27.73
C MET A 185 14.50 6.31 -28.55
N GLN A 186 14.72 7.60 -28.27
CA GLN A 186 14.10 8.72 -28.98
C GLN A 186 14.86 9.13 -30.25
N GLU A 187 16.14 8.78 -30.34
CA GLU A 187 16.97 8.95 -31.54
C GLU A 187 16.75 7.85 -32.60
N LYS A 188 15.87 6.88 -32.32
CA LYS A 188 15.41 5.86 -33.28
C LYS A 188 14.06 6.27 -33.86
#